data_AF-A0A7D4Q103-F1
#
_entry.id   AF-A0A7D4Q103-F1
#
_cell.length_a   1.000
_cell.length_b   1.000
_cell.length_c   1.000
_cell.angle_alpha   90.00
_cell.angle_beta   90.00
_cell.angle_gamma   90.00
#
_symmetry.space_group_name_H-M   'P 1'
#
loop_
_entity.id
_entity.type
_entity.pdbx_description
1 polymer ?
#
loop_
_entity_poly.entity_id
_entity_poly.type
_entity_poly.pdbx_seq_one_letter_code
_entity_poly.pdbx_strand_id
1 'polypeptide(L)'
;MSWANHYIAKLSKGETVQFRPRGNSMKGKSASGQLVTVEPVAGHKLQKGDIVLCKVNGTQYLHLIKAIQGERYQIGNNIGRINGWVSQNAIYGICTHVAE
;
A
#
# COMPACT_ATOMS: atom_id res chain seq x y z
N MET A 1 0.04 2.21 -14.39
CA MET A 1 1.40 2.82 -14.36
C MET A 1 2.24 2.10 -13.32
N SER A 2 3.48 1.75 -13.66
CA SER A 2 4.35 0.85 -12.88
C SER A 2 5.53 1.64 -12.30
N TRP A 3 5.39 2.16 -11.09
CA TRP A 3 6.42 2.97 -10.44
C TRP A 3 7.16 2.22 -9.33
N ALA A 4 6.56 1.16 -8.77
CA ALA A 4 7.03 0.45 -7.60
C ALA A 4 7.62 -0.94 -7.90
N ASN A 5 7.87 -1.28 -9.17
CA ASN A 5 8.27 -2.64 -9.57
C ASN A 5 9.49 -3.16 -8.81
N HIS A 6 10.51 -2.32 -8.67
CA HIS A 6 11.73 -2.68 -7.93
C HIS A 6 11.44 -2.99 -6.45
N TYR A 7 10.60 -2.19 -5.81
CA TYR A 7 10.19 -2.41 -4.42
C TYR A 7 9.33 -3.66 -4.26
N ILE A 8 8.40 -3.90 -5.18
CA ILE A 8 7.55 -5.11 -5.18
C ILE A 8 8.42 -6.36 -5.33
N ALA A 9 9.44 -6.33 -6.22
CA ALA A 9 10.36 -7.45 -6.39
C ALA A 9 11.13 -7.77 -5.09
N LYS A 10 11.59 -6.73 -4.37
CA LYS A 10 12.24 -6.90 -3.05
C LYS A 10 11.28 -7.44 -1.99
N LEU A 11 10.08 -6.87 -1.88
CA LEU A 11 9.05 -7.34 -0.95
C LEU A 11 8.68 -8.80 -1.20
N SER A 12 8.61 -9.23 -2.47
CA SER A 12 8.34 -10.63 -2.82
C SER A 12 9.45 -11.60 -2.40
N LYS A 13 10.65 -11.09 -2.12
CA LYS A 13 11.79 -11.85 -1.58
C LYS A 13 11.87 -11.78 -0.05
N GLY A 14 10.91 -11.13 0.61
CA GLY A 14 10.93 -10.93 2.06
C GLY A 14 11.75 -9.74 2.52
N GLU A 15 12.21 -8.86 1.62
CA GLU A 15 12.99 -7.68 1.98
C GLU A 15 12.09 -6.49 2.36
N THR A 16 12.38 -5.86 3.50
CA THR A 16 11.83 -4.55 3.86
C THR A 16 12.40 -3.46 2.96
N VAL A 17 11.55 -2.52 2.53
CA VAL A 17 11.93 -1.44 1.62
C VAL A 17 11.58 -0.08 2.19
N GLN A 18 12.31 0.95 1.76
CA GLN A 18 12.00 2.33 2.05
C GLN A 18 11.97 3.15 0.78
N PHE A 19 11.02 4.08 0.68
CA PHE A 19 10.88 4.97 -0.46
C PHE A 19 10.07 6.22 -0.14
N ARG A 20 10.05 7.17 -1.09
CA ARG A 20 9.36 8.46 -0.95
C ARG A 20 8.21 8.55 -1.96
N PRO A 21 7.00 8.07 -1.63
CA PRO A 21 5.84 8.15 -2.53
C PRO A 21 5.53 9.62 -2.87
N ARG A 22 5.04 9.86 -4.09
CA ARG A 22 4.69 11.21 -4.57
C ARG A 22 3.19 11.31 -4.83
N GLY A 23 2.63 12.47 -4.53
CA GLY A 23 1.21 12.79 -4.75
C GLY A 23 0.47 13.18 -3.46
N ASN A 24 -0.78 13.61 -3.61
CA ASN A 24 -1.60 14.14 -2.52
C ASN A 24 -2.72 13.19 -2.06
N SER A 25 -2.79 11.99 -2.61
CA SER A 25 -3.86 11.03 -2.33
C SER A 25 -3.88 10.55 -0.87
N MET A 26 -2.72 10.59 -0.19
CA MET A 26 -2.55 10.18 1.20
C MET A 26 -2.34 11.35 2.17
N LYS A 27 -2.64 12.59 1.76
CA LYS A 27 -2.52 13.78 2.61
C LYS A 27 -3.18 13.56 3.98
N GLY A 28 -2.47 13.87 5.06
CA GLY A 28 -2.89 13.62 6.45
C GLY A 28 -2.50 12.24 7.01
N LYS A 29 -1.94 11.34 6.18
CA LYS A 29 -1.33 10.06 6.60
C LYS A 29 0.12 9.95 6.14
N SER A 30 0.40 10.40 4.92
CA SER A 30 1.75 10.63 4.43
C SER A 30 1.75 11.81 3.44
N ALA A 31 2.70 12.72 3.60
CA ALA A 31 2.93 13.84 2.73
C ALA A 31 3.70 13.40 1.47
N SER A 32 3.53 14.15 0.38
CA SER A 32 4.27 13.90 -0.87
C SER A 32 5.77 13.99 -0.62
N GLY A 33 6.51 12.92 -0.90
CA GLY A 33 7.94 12.83 -0.68
C GLY A 33 8.37 12.42 0.74
N GLN A 34 7.44 12.20 1.67
CA GLN A 34 7.75 11.70 3.01
C GLN A 34 8.29 10.27 2.94
N LEU A 35 9.26 9.92 3.78
CA LEU A 35 9.86 8.58 3.75
C LEU A 35 8.91 7.60 4.42
N VAL A 36 8.68 6.46 3.76
CA VAL A 36 7.91 5.36 4.34
C VAL A 36 8.74 4.09 4.36
N THR A 37 8.52 3.26 5.38
CA THR A 37 9.03 1.89 5.46
C THR A 37 7.88 0.94 5.16
N VAL A 38 8.11 -0.01 4.26
CA VAL A 38 7.14 -1.02 3.85
C VAL A 38 7.76 -2.39 4.04
N GLU A 39 7.07 -3.24 4.79
CA GLU A 39 7.44 -4.63 5.06
C GLU A 39 6.65 -5.57 4.14
N PRO A 40 7.18 -6.77 3.83
CA PRO A 40 6.45 -7.80 3.10
C PRO A 40 5.10 -8.09 3.75
N VAL A 41 4.06 -8.31 2.95
CA VAL A 41 2.72 -8.61 3.53
C VAL A 41 2.67 -9.96 4.24
N ALA A 42 3.56 -10.89 3.87
CA ALA A 42 3.65 -12.21 4.48
C ALA A 42 4.01 -12.08 5.97
N GLY A 43 3.18 -12.66 6.83
CA GLY A 43 3.32 -12.56 8.30
C GLY A 43 2.47 -11.46 8.94
N HIS A 44 1.83 -10.58 8.16
CA HIS A 44 0.91 -9.58 8.70
C HIS A 44 -0.55 -9.97 8.49
N LYS A 45 -1.36 -9.82 9.54
CA LYS A 45 -2.81 -9.87 9.42
C LYS A 45 -3.31 -8.51 8.95
N LEU A 46 -3.78 -8.43 7.72
CA LEU A 46 -4.31 -7.20 7.13
C LEU A 46 -5.61 -6.74 7.81
N GLN A 47 -5.69 -5.45 8.10
CA GLN A 47 -6.78 -4.80 8.81
C GLN A 47 -7.25 -3.53 8.10
N LYS A 48 -8.48 -3.11 8.42
CA LYS A 48 -8.99 -1.81 7.97
C LYS A 48 -8.14 -0.71 8.59
N GLY A 49 -7.68 0.22 7.76
CA GLY A 49 -6.81 1.33 8.17
C GLY A 49 -5.34 1.13 7.80
N ASP A 50 -4.91 -0.09 7.48
CA ASP A 50 -3.56 -0.35 7.03
C ASP A 50 -3.26 0.38 5.72
N ILE A 51 -2.07 0.98 5.63
CA ILE A 51 -1.54 1.53 4.38
C ILE A 51 -0.75 0.42 3.69
N VAL A 52 -1.10 0.08 2.46
CA VAL A 52 -0.52 -1.04 1.73
C VAL A 52 -0.02 -0.64 0.35
N LEU A 53 1.11 -1.21 -0.06
CA LEU A 53 1.58 -1.19 -1.44
C LEU A 53 0.84 -2.29 -2.20
N CYS A 54 0.00 -1.91 -3.16
CA CYS A 54 -0.88 -2.83 -3.87
C CYS A 54 -1.04 -2.45 -5.35
N LYS A 55 -1.68 -3.33 -6.13
CA LYS A 55 -2.06 -3.08 -7.52
C LYS A 55 -3.57 -3.25 -7.70
N VAL A 56 -4.25 -2.19 -8.12
CA VAL A 56 -5.69 -2.18 -8.42
C VAL A 56 -5.87 -1.85 -9.90
N ASN A 57 -6.56 -2.71 -10.66
CA ASN A 57 -6.83 -2.52 -12.09
C ASN A 57 -5.59 -2.07 -12.89
N GLY A 58 -4.46 -2.76 -12.71
CA GLY A 58 -3.22 -2.45 -13.45
C GLY A 58 -2.37 -1.31 -12.87
N THR A 59 -2.83 -0.58 -11.86
CA THR A 59 -2.12 0.57 -11.30
C THR A 59 -1.67 0.34 -9.86
N GLN A 60 -0.43 0.74 -9.57
CA GLN A 60 0.19 0.57 -8.25
C GLN A 60 -0.12 1.76 -7.34
N TYR A 61 -0.48 1.47 -6.10
CA TYR A 61 -0.85 2.45 -5.09
C TYR A 61 -0.20 2.13 -3.75
N LEU A 62 0.11 3.18 -2.99
CA LEU A 62 0.35 3.10 -1.55
C LEU A 62 -0.85 3.72 -0.84
N HIS A 63 -1.88 2.93 -0.56
CA HIS A 63 -3.22 3.41 -0.16
C HIS A 63 -3.79 2.61 1.02
N LEU A 64 -4.94 3.02 1.54
CA LEU A 64 -5.58 2.40 2.71
C LEU A 64 -6.43 1.19 2.32
N ILE A 65 -6.45 0.19 3.20
CA ILE A 65 -7.56 -0.76 3.29
C ILE A 65 -8.74 -0.05 3.95
N LYS A 66 -9.80 0.19 3.19
CA LYS A 66 -11.04 0.87 3.63
C LYS A 66 -12.10 -0.09 4.17
N ALA A 67 -12.13 -1.31 3.65
CA ALA A 67 -13.03 -2.37 4.06
C ALA A 67 -12.43 -3.75 3.75
N ILE A 68 -12.92 -4.78 4.43
CA ILE A 68 -12.54 -6.19 4.22
C ILE A 68 -13.83 -6.99 4.05
N GLN A 69 -13.86 -7.87 3.05
CA GLN A 69 -14.98 -8.77 2.78
C GLN A 69 -14.44 -10.14 2.38
N GLY A 70 -14.44 -11.09 3.32
CA GLY A 70 -13.78 -12.38 3.13
C GLY A 70 -12.29 -12.17 2.80
N GLU A 71 -11.85 -12.71 1.67
CA GLU A 71 -10.47 -12.60 1.18
C GLU A 71 -10.22 -11.39 0.26
N ARG A 72 -11.18 -10.46 0.20
CA ARG A 72 -11.07 -9.24 -0.60
C ARG A 72 -10.93 -8.00 0.27
N TYR A 73 -10.15 -7.05 -0.22
CA TYR A 73 -9.82 -5.80 0.44
C TYR A 73 -10.22 -4.63 -0.44
N GLN A 74 -10.99 -3.69 0.10
CA GLN A 74 -11.34 -2.46 -0.59
C GLN A 74 -10.21 -1.46 -0.41
N ILE A 75 -9.59 -1.05 -1.50
CA ILE A 75 -8.50 -0.08 -1.50
C ILE A 75 -9.05 1.31 -1.79
N GLY A 76 -8.61 2.30 -1.02
CA GLY A 76 -8.97 3.70 -1.24
C GLY A 76 -7.92 4.65 -0.69
N ASN A 77 -7.91 5.87 -1.19
CA ASN A 77 -6.99 6.89 -0.72
C ASN A 77 -7.48 7.56 0.59
N ASN A 78 -6.69 8.46 1.17
CA ASN A 78 -7.08 9.13 2.41
C ASN A 78 -8.10 10.26 2.22
N ILE A 79 -8.29 10.75 0.98
CA ILE A 79 -9.14 11.89 0.65
C ILE A 79 -10.52 11.51 0.09
N GLY A 80 -10.97 10.27 0.30
CA GLY A 80 -12.34 9.83 0.02
C GLY A 80 -12.57 9.07 -1.29
N ARG A 81 -11.54 8.85 -2.12
CA ARG A 81 -11.66 8.03 -3.33
C ARG A 81 -11.50 6.55 -3.02
N ILE A 82 -12.41 5.73 -3.53
CA ILE A 82 -12.26 4.26 -3.60
C ILE A 82 -11.64 3.88 -4.96
N ASN A 83 -10.61 3.05 -4.93
CA ASN A 83 -9.90 2.59 -6.12
C ASN A 83 -10.45 1.27 -6.66
N GLY A 84 -10.92 0.39 -5.77
CA GLY A 84 -11.50 -0.90 -6.14
C GLY A 84 -11.27 -1.98 -5.08
N TRP A 85 -11.73 -3.19 -5.40
CA TRP A 85 -11.51 -4.39 -4.59
C TRP A 85 -10.38 -5.22 -5.16
N VAL A 86 -9.55 -5.80 -4.29
CA VAL A 86 -8.50 -6.74 -4.67
C VAL A 86 -8.46 -7.94 -3.74
N SER A 87 -7.94 -9.07 -4.22
CA SER A 87 -7.55 -10.20 -3.38
C SER A 87 -6.20 -9.92 -2.71
N GLN A 88 -5.84 -10.75 -1.73
CA GLN A 88 -4.54 -10.65 -1.03
C GLN A 88 -3.33 -10.66 -1.97
N ASN A 89 -3.37 -11.43 -3.07
CA ASN A 89 -2.28 -11.50 -4.07
C ASN A 89 -1.93 -10.16 -4.74
N ALA A 90 -2.80 -9.16 -4.69
CA ALA A 90 -2.53 -7.84 -5.24
C ALA A 90 -1.96 -6.86 -4.20
N ILE A 91 -1.73 -7.32 -2.97
CA ILE A 91 -1.14 -6.57 -1.87
C ILE A 91 0.27 -7.14 -1.66
N TYR A 92 1.29 -6.29 -1.80
CA TYR A 92 2.69 -6.72 -1.81
C TYR A 92 3.40 -6.40 -0.51
N GLY A 93 2.99 -5.34 0.18
CA GLY A 93 3.58 -4.94 1.44
C GLY A 93 2.69 -4.01 2.24
N ILE A 94 2.98 -3.92 3.53
CA ILE A 94 2.32 -3.06 4.51
C ILE A 94 3.28 -1.97 4.98
N CYS A 95 2.81 -0.73 5.00
CA CYS A 95 3.57 0.40 5.50
C CYS A 95 3.54 0.39 7.02
N THR A 96 4.67 0.08 7.65
CA THR A 96 4.80 -0.03 9.11
C THR A 96 5.31 1.26 9.75
N HIS A 97 5.93 2.14 8.96
CA HIS A 97 6.45 3.40 9.46
C HIS A 97 6.37 4.53 8.42
N VAL A 98 6.04 5.72 8.88
CA VAL A 98 6.13 6.97 8.12
C VAL A 98 7.04 7.89 8.93
N ALA A 99 8.17 8.31 8.35
CA ALA A 99 9.11 9.19 9.04
C ALA A 99 8.46 10.53 9.37
N GLU A 100 8.81 11.13 10.51
CA GLU A 100 8.30 12.44 10.96
C GLU A 100 8.49 13.56 9.92
#